data_AF-A0A1H1MRI5-F1
#
_entry.id   AF-A0A1H1MRI5-F1
#
_cell.length_a   1.000
_cell.length_b   1.000
_cell.length_c   1.000
_cell.angle_alpha   90.00
_cell.angle_beta   90.00
_cell.angle_gamma   90.00
#
_symmetry.space_group_name_H-M   'P 1'
#
loop_
_entity.id
_entity.type
_entity.pdbx_description
1 polymer ?
#
loop_
_entity_poly.entity_id
_entity_poly.type
_entity_poly.pdbx_seq_one_letter_code
_entity_poly.pdbx_strand_id
1 'polypeptide(L)'
;MLDQINTYKLDWDPITVDGYNENNNVVTMVFNCNITTESKYQEVVKYVVGRTLWCSYNLPSKAIITLSFDIRGQGVIMTKSNMFKLELLEKINVFQIDNQIIIDFLR
;
A
#
# COMPACT_ATOMS: atom_id res chain seq x y z
N MET A 1 8.83 15.82 -20.23
CA MET A 1 7.37 15.59 -20.31
C MET A 1 6.91 15.00 -18.99
N LEU A 2 6.73 15.87 -17.98
CA LEU A 2 5.92 15.59 -16.80
C LEU A 2 4.56 16.27 -17.04
N ASP A 3 3.98 16.02 -18.21
CA ASP A 3 2.74 16.65 -18.59
C ASP A 3 1.62 15.92 -17.86
N GLN A 4 1.20 16.55 -16.76
CA GLN A 4 -0.07 16.36 -16.08
C GLN A 4 -0.40 14.92 -15.70
N ILE A 5 0.26 14.41 -14.66
CA ILE A 5 -0.44 13.55 -13.72
C ILE A 5 -1.47 14.45 -13.01
N ASN A 6 -2.63 14.65 -13.65
CA ASN A 6 -3.81 15.15 -12.94
C ASN A 6 -4.23 14.03 -12.00
N THR A 7 -3.73 14.08 -10.76
CA THR A 7 -4.35 13.34 -9.66
C THR A 7 -5.84 13.65 -9.69
N TYR A 8 -6.67 12.62 -9.80
CA TYR A 8 -8.11 12.79 -9.68
C TYR A 8 -8.40 13.60 -8.41
N LYS A 9 -8.93 14.82 -8.55
CA LYS A 9 -9.56 15.54 -7.44
C LYS A 9 -10.89 14.83 -7.19
N LEU A 10 -10.84 13.81 -6.34
CA LEU A 10 -12.05 13.21 -5.78
C LEU A 10 -12.55 14.16 -4.69
N ASP A 11 -13.87 14.33 -4.56
CA ASP A 11 -14.54 15.09 -3.47
C ASP A 11 -14.44 14.34 -2.13
N TRP A 12 -13.31 13.68 -1.88
CA TRP A 12 -13.01 12.98 -0.65
C TRP A 12 -12.15 13.89 0.22
N ASP A 13 -12.30 13.77 1.54
CA ASP A 13 -11.34 14.35 2.47
C ASP A 13 -9.90 13.91 2.11
N PRO A 14 -8.86 14.69 2.49
CA PRO A 14 -7.48 14.36 2.23
C PRO A 14 -7.25 12.89 2.50
N ILE A 15 -6.55 12.19 1.61
CA ILE A 15 -6.27 10.78 1.82
C ILE A 15 -5.43 10.67 3.10
N THR A 16 -6.10 10.30 4.19
CA THR A 16 -5.51 10.15 5.49
C THR A 16 -4.86 8.79 5.56
N VAL A 17 -3.56 8.80 5.84
CA VAL A 17 -2.86 7.64 6.36
C VAL A 17 -3.48 7.26 7.71
N ASP A 18 -3.54 5.97 8.03
CA ASP A 18 -4.13 5.51 9.29
C ASP A 18 -3.31 5.96 10.51
N GLY A 19 -2.02 6.23 10.30
CA GLY A 19 -1.17 6.91 11.27
C GLY A 19 0.07 7.51 10.62
N TYR A 20 0.53 8.64 11.17
CA TYR A 20 1.84 9.20 10.86
C TYR A 20 2.58 9.50 12.17
N ASN A 21 3.82 9.04 12.26
CA ASN A 21 4.74 9.35 13.34
C ASN A 21 5.88 10.19 12.79
N GLU A 22 5.85 11.49 13.10
CA GLU A 22 6.84 12.46 12.64
C GLU A 22 8.24 12.18 13.17
N ASN A 23 8.36 11.64 14.40
CA ASN A 23 9.66 11.45 15.06
C ASN A 23 10.54 10.42 14.34
N ASN A 24 9.92 9.44 13.68
CA ASN A 24 10.62 8.39 12.95
C ASN A 24 10.27 8.39 11.45
N ASN A 25 9.52 9.39 10.97
CA ASN A 25 9.02 9.51 9.61
C ASN A 25 8.30 8.23 9.11
N VAL A 26 7.57 7.55 10.00
CA VAL A 26 6.84 6.32 9.70
C VAL A 26 5.39 6.65 9.42
N VAL A 27 4.94 6.21 8.26
CA VAL A 27 3.54 6.25 7.85
C VAL A 27 2.98 4.84 7.89
N THR A 28 1.77 4.68 8.43
CA THR A 28 1.08 3.40 8.48
C THR A 28 -0.19 3.47 7.64
N MET A 29 -0.40 2.44 6.82
CA MET A 29 -1.61 2.20 6.06
C MET A 29 -2.12 0.80 6.39
N VAL A 30 -3.35 0.70 6.87
CA VAL A 30 -3.98 -0.56 7.27
C VAL A 30 -4.99 -0.98 6.20
N PHE A 31 -4.83 -2.20 5.70
CA PHE A 31 -5.71 -2.79 4.70
C PHE A 31 -6.47 -3.96 5.29
N ASN A 32 -7.75 -3.75 5.60
CA ASN A 32 -8.67 -4.85 5.82
C ASN A 32 -9.12 -5.37 4.45
N CYS A 33 -8.54 -6.50 4.03
CA CYS A 33 -8.67 -6.98 2.66
C CYS A 33 -8.91 -8.47 2.61
N ASN A 34 -9.62 -8.95 1.60
CA ASN A 34 -9.84 -10.37 1.37
C ASN A 34 -8.99 -10.83 0.18
N ILE A 35 -8.07 -11.77 0.41
CA ILE A 35 -7.21 -12.33 -0.65
C ILE A 35 -7.47 -13.83 -0.89
N THR A 36 -8.65 -14.35 -0.52
CA THR A 36 -8.92 -15.79 -0.60
C THR A 36 -9.09 -16.29 -2.04
N THR A 37 -9.68 -15.48 -2.92
CA THR A 37 -9.90 -15.81 -4.35
C THR A 37 -9.00 -14.98 -5.26
N GLU A 38 -8.70 -15.49 -6.46
CA GLU A 38 -7.83 -14.80 -7.41
C GLU A 38 -8.37 -13.42 -7.84
N SER A 39 -9.68 -13.29 -8.08
CA SER A 39 -10.28 -12.00 -8.46
C SER A 39 -10.05 -10.92 -7.39
N LYS A 40 -10.42 -11.22 -6.14
CA LYS A 40 -10.20 -10.34 -4.99
C LYS A 40 -8.73 -10.04 -4.76
N TYR A 41 -7.86 -11.04 -4.90
CA TYR A 41 -6.43 -10.86 -4.81
C TYR A 41 -5.94 -9.78 -5.79
N GLN A 42 -6.33 -9.88 -7.07
CA GLN A 42 -5.93 -8.91 -8.10
C GLN A 42 -6.52 -7.52 -7.87
N GLU A 43 -7.75 -7.42 -7.36
CA GLU A 43 -8.38 -6.16 -6.98
C GLU A 43 -7.62 -5.48 -5.84
N VAL A 44 -7.27 -6.24 -4.80
CA VAL A 44 -6.50 -5.73 -3.66
C VAL A 44 -5.12 -5.27 -4.11
N VAL A 45 -4.43 -6.02 -4.96
CA VAL A 45 -3.12 -5.60 -5.50
C VAL A 45 -3.22 -4.25 -6.20
N LYS A 46 -4.17 -4.07 -7.12
CA LYS A 46 -4.36 -2.80 -7.84
C LYS A 46 -4.66 -1.65 -6.88
N TYR A 47 -5.55 -1.88 -5.91
CA TYR A 47 -5.93 -0.88 -4.92
C TYR A 47 -4.73 -0.44 -4.08
N VAL A 48 -3.99 -1.40 -3.51
CA VAL A 48 -2.83 -1.13 -2.66
C VAL A 48 -1.75 -0.37 -3.43
N VAL A 49 -1.40 -0.80 -4.65
CA VAL A 49 -0.38 -0.13 -5.46
C VAL A 49 -0.77 1.33 -5.70
N GLY A 50 -1.99 1.58 -6.17
CA GLY A 50 -2.46 2.95 -6.42
C GLY A 50 -2.43 3.83 -5.16
N ARG A 51 -2.82 3.26 -4.02
CA ARG A 51 -2.82 3.95 -2.73
C ARG A 51 -1.41 4.25 -2.24
N THR A 52 -0.50 3.30 -2.32
CA THR A 52 0.91 3.49 -1.91
C THR A 52 1.60 4.54 -2.77
N LEU A 53 1.36 4.55 -4.09
CA LEU A 53 1.92 5.57 -4.98
C LEU A 53 1.39 6.95 -4.66
N TRP A 54 0.06 7.08 -4.55
CA TRP A 54 -0.54 8.35 -4.13
C TRP A 54 0.07 8.82 -2.81
N CYS A 55 0.19 7.92 -1.83
CA CYS A 55 0.77 8.20 -0.52
C CYS A 55 2.21 8.72 -0.65
N SER A 56 3.07 8.03 -1.41
CA SER A 56 4.46 8.41 -1.62
C SER A 56 4.63 9.81 -2.23
N TYR A 57 3.72 10.23 -3.11
CA TYR A 57 3.77 11.57 -3.73
C TYR A 57 3.27 12.71 -2.84
N ASN A 58 2.56 12.39 -1.75
CA ASN A 58 1.94 13.38 -0.86
C ASN A 58 2.57 13.41 0.54
N LEU A 59 3.58 12.56 0.77
CA LEU A 59 4.30 12.47 2.03
C LEU A 59 5.69 13.09 1.94
N PRO A 60 6.34 13.37 3.08
CA PRO A 60 7.76 13.71 3.11
C PRO A 60 8.60 12.66 2.38
N SER A 61 9.64 13.13 1.67
CA SER A 61 10.60 12.24 1.03
C SER A 61 11.26 11.32 2.06
N LYS A 62 11.63 10.11 1.62
CA LYS A 62 12.26 9.08 2.45
C LYS A 62 11.45 8.64 3.67
N ALA A 63 10.15 8.90 3.72
CA ALA A 63 9.27 8.31 4.72
C ALA A 63 9.25 6.78 4.59
N ILE A 64 9.08 6.11 5.72
CA ILE A 64 8.91 4.66 5.82
C ILE A 64 7.41 4.38 5.78
N ILE A 65 6.92 3.85 4.67
CA ILE A 65 5.51 3.49 4.49
C ILE A 65 5.34 2.02 4.90
N THR A 66 4.62 1.80 5.98
CA THR A 66 4.23 0.48 6.49
C THR A 66 2.84 0.14 5.98
N LEU A 67 2.73 -0.96 5.22
CA LEU A 67 1.49 -1.50 4.71
C LEU A 67 1.12 -2.73 5.54
N SER A 68 0.14 -2.58 6.44
CA SER A 68 -0.31 -3.62 7.35
C SER A 68 -1.59 -4.26 6.85
N PHE A 69 -1.54 -5.55 6.55
CA PHE A 69 -2.67 -6.29 5.98
C PHE A 69 -3.39 -7.09 7.06
N ASP A 70 -4.65 -6.76 7.35
CA ASP A 70 -5.50 -7.57 8.21
C ASP A 70 -6.15 -8.69 7.40
N ILE A 71 -5.62 -9.91 7.58
CA ILE A 71 -6.11 -11.13 6.91
C ILE A 71 -6.60 -12.19 7.92
N ARG A 72 -6.83 -11.78 9.17
CA ARG A 72 -7.33 -12.65 10.23
C ARG A 72 -8.67 -13.29 9.85
N GLY A 73 -8.86 -14.55 10.24
CA GLY A 73 -10.10 -15.29 9.99
C GLY A 73 -10.32 -15.78 8.56
N GLN A 74 -9.39 -15.53 7.63
CA GLN A 74 -9.55 -15.90 6.21
C GLN A 74 -8.95 -17.26 5.83
N GLY A 75 -8.21 -17.91 6.74
CA GLY A 75 -7.51 -19.18 6.45
C GLY A 75 -6.41 -19.06 5.40
N VAL A 76 -5.85 -17.86 5.20
CA VAL A 76 -4.79 -17.63 4.21
C VAL A 76 -3.49 -18.26 4.70
N ILE A 77 -2.97 -19.21 3.91
CA ILE A 77 -1.69 -19.86 4.20
C ILE A 77 -0.51 -18.90 3.97
N MET A 78 0.57 -19.11 4.73
CA MET A 78 1.75 -18.24 4.72
C MET A 78 2.39 -18.05 3.33
N THR A 79 2.39 -19.09 2.49
CA THR A 79 2.91 -19.02 1.12
C THR A 79 2.13 -18.03 0.27
N LYS A 80 0.79 -17.99 0.37
CA LYS A 80 -0.06 -17.07 -0.39
C LYS A 80 0.18 -15.62 0.00
N SER A 81 0.29 -15.32 1.30
CA SER A 81 0.65 -13.98 1.77
C SER A 81 2.07 -13.57 1.36
N ASN A 82 3.02 -14.50 1.28
CA ASN A 82 4.37 -14.20 0.81
C ASN A 82 4.39 -13.88 -0.69
N MET A 83 3.64 -14.63 -1.50
CA MET A 83 3.46 -14.32 -2.93
C MET A 83 2.83 -12.94 -3.13
N PHE A 84 1.77 -12.65 -2.37
CA PHE A 84 1.12 -11.34 -2.37
C PHE A 84 2.10 -10.20 -2.05
N LYS A 85 2.93 -10.38 -1.01
CA LYS A 85 3.97 -9.42 -0.64
C LYS A 85 4.98 -9.19 -1.78
N LEU A 86 5.46 -10.26 -2.40
CA LEU A 86 6.43 -10.17 -3.49
C LEU A 86 5.85 -9.44 -4.70
N GLU A 87 4.61 -9.75 -5.08
CA GLU A 87 3.93 -9.10 -6.19
C GLU A 87 3.70 -7.61 -5.93
N LEU A 88 3.30 -7.23 -4.72
CA LEU A 88 3.16 -5.83 -4.34
C LEU A 88 4.49 -5.08 -4.47
N LEU A 89 5.58 -5.63 -3.94
CA LEU A 89 6.90 -5.01 -4.02
C LEU A 89 7.36 -4.88 -5.47
N GLU A 90 7.17 -5.92 -6.29
CA GLU A 90 7.49 -5.87 -7.71
C GLU A 90 6.75 -4.73 -8.41
N LYS A 91 5.43 -4.64 -8.22
CA LYS A 91 4.61 -3.61 -8.86
C LYS A 91 4.94 -2.21 -8.37
N ILE A 92 5.22 -2.02 -7.08
CA ILE A 92 5.55 -0.70 -6.51
C ILE A 92 6.95 -0.26 -6.98
N ASN A 93 7.92 -1.18 -7.02
CA ASN A 93 9.31 -0.86 -7.39
C ASN A 93 9.46 -0.33 -8.82
N VAL A 94 8.54 -0.70 -9.73
CA VAL A 94 8.49 -0.16 -11.10
C VAL A 94 8.39 1.38 -11.12
N PHE A 95 7.77 1.97 -10.10
CA PHE A 95 7.55 3.42 -10.03
C PHE A 95 8.71 4.19 -9.38
N GLN A 96 9.76 3.51 -8.92
CA GLN A 96 11.00 4.11 -8.40
C GLN A 96 10.75 5.19 -7.32
N ILE A 97 9.82 4.93 -6.40
CA ILE A 97 9.52 5.85 -5.30
C ILE A 97 10.71 5.93 -4.32
N ASP A 98 10.93 7.12 -3.75
CA ASP A 98 12.04 7.39 -2.80
C ASP A 98 11.71 6.90 -1.37
N ASN A 99 10.46 6.49 -1.14
CA ASN A 99 9.99 6.01 0.15
C ASN A 99 10.33 4.52 0.35
N GLN A 100 10.74 4.16 1.56
CA GLN A 100 10.91 2.76 1.93
C GLN A 100 9.54 2.12 2.18
N ILE A 101 9.31 0.94 1.58
CA ILE A 101 8.08 0.17 1.81
C ILE A 101 8.36 -1.00 2.75
N ILE A 102 7.56 -1.11 3.81
CA ILE A 102 7.51 -2.25 4.73
C ILE A 102 6.13 -2.91 4.60
N ILE A 103 6.10 -4.23 4.49
CA ILE A 103 4.84 -5.00 4.39
C ILE A 103 4.79 -6.03 5.52
N ASP A 104 3.73 -5.95 6.31
CA ASP A 104 3.39 -6.87 7.40
C ASP A 104 1.96 -7.42 7.27
N PHE A 105 1.71 -8.55 7.93
CA PHE A 105 0.40 -9.22 7.91
C PHE A 105 -0.05 -9.49 9.34
N LEU A 106 -1.23 -8.98 9.69
CA LEU A 106 -1.94 -9.34 10.92
C LEU A 106 -2.67 -10.67 10.65
N ARG A 107 -2.40 -11.67 11.49
CA ARG A 107 -2.88 -13.06 11.33
C ARG A 107 -3.41 -13.62 12.63
#